data_AF-A0A091AZY9-F1
#
_entry.id   AF-A0A091AZY9-F1
#
_cell.length_a   1.000
_cell.length_b   1.000
_cell.length_c   1.000
_cell.angle_alpha   90.00
_cell.angle_beta   90.00
_cell.angle_gamma   90.00
#
_symmetry.space_group_name_H-M   'P 1'
#
loop_
_entity.id
_entity.type
_entity.pdbx_description
1 polymer ?
#
loop_
_entity_poly.entity_id
_entity_poly.type
_entity_poly.pdbx_seq_one_letter_code
_entity_poly.pdbx_strand_id
1 'polypeptide(L)'
;MSSSSFDFYSLIMQLTRLPVFVLLIVGLVLAISRQARHPRASMLAAGAMVAGLVQMIVGFGFQMWMTQRAAGGGYDEVKMFYAGFNVLNMVLELAAWGLALAAIFAGRAPAAAARP
;
A
#
# COMPACT_ATOMS: atom_id res chain seq x y z
N MET A 1 22.82 7.72 27.12
CA MET A 1 22.29 6.34 27.21
C MET A 1 20.79 6.29 26.85
N SER A 2 20.34 6.95 25.78
CA SER A 2 18.92 6.96 25.36
C SER A 2 18.69 6.42 23.93
N SER A 3 19.72 5.85 23.30
CA SER A 3 19.65 5.33 21.93
C SER A 3 18.92 3.98 21.85
N SER A 4 19.13 3.09 22.82
CA SER A 4 18.59 1.72 22.80
C SER A 4 17.06 1.64 22.87
N SER A 5 16.41 2.55 23.61
CA SER A 5 14.95 2.62 23.69
C SER A 5 14.31 3.18 22.42
N PHE A 6 15.00 4.07 21.72
CA PHE A 6 14.55 4.61 20.43
C PHE A 6 14.59 3.54 19.32
N ASP A 7 15.65 2.73 19.30
CA ASP A 7 15.82 1.64 18.34
C ASP A 7 14.75 0.55 18.51
N PHE A 8 14.45 0.17 19.76
CA PHE A 8 13.44 -0.85 20.07
C PHE A 8 12.02 -0.44 19.62
N TYR A 9 11.65 0.82 19.84
CA TYR A 9 10.35 1.35 19.42
C TYR A 9 10.20 1.37 17.89
N SER A 10 11.28 1.71 17.18
CA SER A 10 11.30 1.70 15.71
C SER A 10 11.12 0.28 15.14
N LEU A 11 11.75 -0.72 15.76
CA LEU A 11 11.66 -2.13 15.36
C LEU A 11 10.25 -2.68 15.57
N ILE A 12 9.63 -2.39 16.72
CA ILE A 12 8.24 -2.79 17.01
C ILE A 12 7.28 -2.15 16.00
N MET A 13 7.44 -0.86 15.70
CA MET A 13 6.62 -0.21 14.69
C MET A 13 6.77 -0.84 13.30
N GLN A 14 7.97 -1.24 12.90
CA GLN A 14 8.16 -1.95 11.62
C GLN A 14 7.52 -3.33 11.61
N LEU A 15 7.55 -4.04 12.74
CA LEU A 15 6.96 -5.37 12.88
C LEU A 15 5.46 -5.37 12.59
N THR A 16 4.74 -4.30 12.96
CA THR A 16 3.30 -4.17 12.68
C THR A 16 2.95 -4.07 11.19
N ARG A 17 3.92 -3.70 10.33
CA ARG A 17 3.71 -3.59 8.88
C ARG A 17 4.02 -4.87 8.11
N LEU A 18 4.77 -5.80 8.70
CA LEU A 18 5.13 -7.08 8.07
C LEU A 18 3.91 -7.91 7.62
N PRO A 19 2.84 -8.08 8.43
CA PRO A 19 1.69 -8.86 8.01
C PRO A 19 1.02 -8.31 6.75
N VAL A 20 0.92 -6.98 6.64
CA VAL A 20 0.34 -6.30 5.46
C VAL A 20 1.22 -6.55 4.24
N PHE A 21 2.55 -6.48 4.39
CA PHE A 21 3.49 -6.76 3.31
C PHE A 21 3.37 -8.20 2.80
N VAL A 22 3.30 -9.17 3.72
CA VAL A 22 3.07 -10.58 3.38
C VAL A 22 1.74 -10.74 2.64
N LEU A 23 0.68 -10.08 3.12
CA LEU A 23 -0.63 -10.13 2.48
C LEU A 23 -0.61 -9.58 1.05
N LEU A 24 0.07 -8.44 0.81
CA LEU A 24 0.21 -7.86 -0.52
C LEU A 24 0.99 -8.78 -1.47
N ILE A 25 2.07 -9.39 -1.01
CA ILE A 25 2.86 -10.34 -1.80
C ILE A 25 2.03 -11.58 -2.14
N VAL A 26 1.40 -12.20 -1.13
CA VAL A 26 0.57 -13.40 -1.34
C VAL A 26 -0.60 -13.07 -2.26
N GLY A 27 -1.25 -11.92 -2.08
CA GLY A 27 -2.32 -11.44 -2.95
C GLY A 27 -1.87 -11.27 -4.40
N LEU A 28 -0.67 -10.72 -4.62
CA LEU A 28 -0.07 -10.57 -5.95
C LEU A 28 0.22 -11.93 -6.60
N VAL A 29 0.83 -12.86 -5.85
CA VAL A 29 1.10 -14.23 -6.34
C VAL A 29 -0.19 -14.96 -6.71
N LEU A 30 -1.24 -14.83 -5.89
CA LEU A 30 -2.56 -15.40 -6.18
C LEU A 30 -3.21 -14.75 -7.40
N ALA A 31 -3.10 -13.42 -7.56
CA ALA A 31 -3.62 -12.71 -8.72
C ALA A 31 -2.97 -13.20 -10.02
N ILE A 32 -1.63 -13.33 -10.02
CA ILE A 32 -0.85 -13.80 -11.18
C ILE A 32 -1.14 -15.27 -11.47
N SER A 33 -1.13 -16.15 -10.47
CA SER A 33 -1.39 -17.59 -10.66
C SER A 33 -2.80 -17.88 -11.18
N ARG A 34 -3.80 -17.06 -10.81
CA ARG A 34 -5.19 -17.23 -11.23
C ARG A 34 -5.55 -16.50 -12.54
N GLN A 35 -4.58 -15.84 -13.17
CA GLN A 35 -4.80 -15.04 -14.38
C GLN A 35 -5.39 -15.86 -15.55
N ALA A 36 -5.06 -17.15 -15.66
CA ALA A 36 -5.60 -18.03 -16.69
C ALA A 36 -7.12 -18.22 -16.62
N ARG A 37 -7.72 -18.10 -15.43
CA ARG A 37 -9.17 -18.33 -15.23
C ARG A 37 -10.00 -17.05 -15.32
N HIS A 38 -9.47 -15.92 -14.86
CA HIS A 38 -10.16 -14.62 -14.84
C HIS A 38 -9.20 -13.46 -15.18
N PRO A 39 -8.79 -13.30 -16.46
CA PRO A 39 -7.70 -12.39 -16.83
C PRO A 39 -7.96 -10.93 -16.44
N ARG A 40 -9.21 -10.45 -16.58
CA ARG A 40 -9.58 -9.07 -16.22
C ARG A 40 -9.53 -8.81 -14.71
N ALA A 41 -10.11 -9.70 -13.91
CA ALA A 41 -10.14 -9.55 -12.45
C ALA A 41 -8.73 -9.68 -11.85
N SER A 42 -7.92 -10.61 -12.37
CA SER A 42 -6.53 -10.80 -11.95
C SER A 42 -5.65 -9.58 -12.25
N MET A 43 -5.79 -8.93 -13.41
CA MET A 43 -5.01 -7.72 -13.72
C MET A 43 -5.34 -6.55 -12.79
N LEU A 44 -6.63 -6.35 -12.47
CA LEU A 44 -7.07 -5.31 -11.53
C LEU A 44 -6.56 -5.60 -10.12
N ALA A 45 -6.67 -6.84 -9.66
CA ALA A 45 -6.15 -7.26 -8.36
C ALA A 45 -4.62 -7.10 -8.28
N ALA A 46 -3.88 -7.53 -9.32
CA ALA A 46 -2.44 -7.35 -9.37
C ALA A 46 -2.07 -5.86 -9.35
N GLY A 47 -2.78 -5.02 -10.09
CA GLY A 47 -2.60 -3.56 -10.05
C GLY A 47 -2.80 -2.97 -8.66
N ALA A 48 -3.86 -3.38 -7.95
CA ALA A 48 -4.11 -2.96 -6.57
C ALA A 48 -2.97 -3.37 -5.61
N MET A 49 -2.50 -4.61 -5.72
CA MET A 49 -1.40 -5.12 -4.90
C MET A 49 -0.08 -4.40 -5.19
N VAL A 50 0.22 -4.14 -6.47
CA VAL A 50 1.41 -3.36 -6.87
C VAL A 50 1.32 -1.92 -6.36
N ALA A 51 0.17 -1.26 -6.50
CA ALA A 51 -0.03 0.09 -5.97
C ALA A 51 0.19 0.13 -4.44
N GLY A 52 -0.35 -0.85 -3.71
CA GLY A 52 -0.12 -0.99 -2.27
C GLY A 52 1.35 -1.22 -1.90
N LEU A 53 2.06 -2.06 -2.67
CA LEU A 53 3.50 -2.28 -2.46
C LEU A 53 4.31 -1.01 -2.69
N VAL A 54 4.03 -0.29 -3.78
CA VAL A 54 4.68 1.00 -4.09
C VAL A 54 4.41 2.00 -2.98
N GLN A 55 3.16 2.15 -2.55
CA GLN A 55 2.78 3.02 -1.43
C GLN A 55 3.57 2.69 -0.16
N MET A 56 3.72 1.41 0.17
CA MET A 56 4.46 0.96 1.33
C MET A 56 5.96 1.27 1.24
N ILE A 57 6.59 1.03 0.08
CA ILE A 57 8.01 1.33 -0.16
C ILE A 57 8.26 2.83 -0.07
N VAL A 58 7.44 3.65 -0.74
CA VAL A 58 7.56 5.10 -0.70
C VAL A 58 7.35 5.62 0.72
N GLY A 59 6.37 5.09 1.45
CA GLY A 59 6.14 5.44 2.86
C GLY A 59 7.31 5.09 3.79
N PHE A 60 7.97 3.95 3.56
CA PHE A 60 9.17 3.58 4.30
C PHE A 60 10.34 4.53 4.00
N GLY A 61 10.60 4.79 2.71
CA GLY A 61 11.66 5.72 2.29
C GLY A 61 11.42 7.14 2.80
N PHE A 62 10.17 7.61 2.76
CA PHE A 62 9.79 8.92 3.28
C PHE A 62 9.97 9.00 4.80
N GLN A 63 9.59 7.97 5.55
CA GLN A 63 9.80 7.93 7.00
C GLN A 63 11.30 7.93 7.37
N MET A 64 12.13 7.20 6.63
CA MET A 64 13.58 7.19 6.82
C MET A 64 14.19 8.57 6.52
N TRP A 65 13.80 9.19 5.40
CA TRP A 65 14.23 10.54 5.04
C TRP A 65 13.81 11.59 6.07
N MET A 66 12.56 11.53 6.55
CA MET A 66 12.02 12.43 7.57
C MET A 66 12.78 12.31 8.88
N THR A 67 13.11 11.09 9.30
CA THR A 67 13.89 10.85 10.53
C THR A 67 15.29 11.48 10.45
N GLN A 68 15.96 11.36 9.29
CA GLN A 68 17.26 11.99 9.07
C GLN A 68 17.17 13.52 9.06
N ARG A 69 16.14 14.10 8.43
CA ARG A 69 15.95 15.55 8.38
C ARG A 69 15.55 16.16 9.72
N ALA A 70 14.71 15.46 10.50
CA ALA A 70 14.30 15.90 11.83
C ALA A 70 15.49 15.97 12.80
N ALA A 71 16.47 15.06 12.68
CA ALA A 71 17.70 15.08 13.47
C ALA A 71 18.59 16.32 13.18
N GLY A 72 18.48 16.91 11.98
CA GLY A 72 19.24 18.09 11.56
C GLY A 72 18.56 19.44 11.84
N GLY A 73 17.40 19.47 12.52
CA GLY A 73 16.70 20.70 12.88
C GLY A 73 15.80 21.31 11.79
N GLY A 74 15.69 20.69 10.61
CA GLY A 74 14.93 21.19 9.46
C GLY A 74 13.41 20.95 9.53
N TYR A 75 12.74 21.27 10.64
CA TYR A 75 11.34 20.93 10.86
C TYR A 75 10.33 21.66 9.95
N ASP A 76 10.61 22.89 9.53
CA ASP A 76 9.67 23.65 8.70
C ASP A 76 9.64 23.19 7.24
N GLU A 77 10.78 22.79 6.67
CA GLU A 77 10.86 22.18 5.32
C GLU A 77 10.11 20.83 5.27
N VAL A 78 10.13 20.09 6.38
CA VAL A 78 9.48 18.78 6.50
C VAL A 78 7.96 18.90 6.43
N LYS A 79 7.34 19.97 6.95
CA LYS A 79 5.88 20.15 6.96
C LYS A 79 5.28 20.22 5.56
N MET A 80 5.90 21.00 4.67
CA MET A 80 5.41 21.14 3.29
C MET A 80 5.58 19.84 2.49
N PHE A 81 6.71 19.17 2.65
CA PHE A 81 6.94 17.85 2.05
C PHE A 81 5.96 16.79 2.58
N TYR A 82 5.68 16.82 3.88
CA TYR A 82 4.72 15.92 4.52
C TYR A 82 3.30 16.09 3.96
N ALA A 83 2.86 17.34 3.73
CA ALA A 83 1.56 17.61 3.12
C ALA A 83 1.48 17.05 1.68
N GLY A 84 2.50 17.31 0.86
CA GLY A 84 2.56 16.78 -0.51
C GLY A 84 2.61 15.25 -0.54
N PHE A 85 3.39 14.65 0.37
CA PHE A 85 3.48 13.20 0.53
C PHE A 85 2.12 12.59 0.93
N ASN A 86 1.38 13.20 1.86
CA ASN A 86 0.06 12.73 2.25
C ASN A 86 -0.95 12.78 1.11
N VAL A 87 -0.93 13.82 0.28
CA VAL A 87 -1.79 13.89 -0.91
C VAL A 87 -1.46 12.76 -1.88
N LEU A 88 -0.17 12.53 -2.16
CA LEU A 88 0.27 11.41 -2.99
C LEU A 88 -0.19 10.06 -2.41
N ASN A 89 -0.02 9.89 -1.10
CA ASN A 89 -0.38 8.66 -0.39
C ASN A 89 -1.89 8.40 -0.47
N MET A 90 -2.72 9.43 -0.29
CA MET A 90 -4.18 9.37 -0.44
C MET A 90 -4.60 9.00 -1.86
N VAL A 91 -3.93 9.54 -2.89
CA VAL A 91 -4.21 9.20 -4.30
C VAL A 91 -3.86 7.75 -4.60
N LEU A 92 -2.71 7.27 -4.13
CA LEU A 92 -2.29 5.87 -4.28
C LEU A 92 -3.24 4.92 -3.56
N GLU A 93 -3.65 5.27 -2.35
CA GLU A 93 -4.61 4.48 -1.56
C GLU A 93 -5.97 4.40 -2.25
N LEU A 94 -6.48 5.52 -2.76
CA LEU A 94 -7.75 5.57 -3.50
C LEU A 94 -7.68 4.75 -4.79
N ALA A 95 -6.57 4.80 -5.51
CA ALA A 95 -6.33 3.96 -6.68
C ALA A 95 -6.25 2.47 -6.31
N ALA A 96 -5.55 2.11 -5.23
CA ALA A 96 -5.43 0.73 -4.77
C ALA A 96 -6.79 0.15 -4.36
N TRP A 97 -7.57 0.88 -3.55
CA TRP A 97 -8.91 0.46 -3.16
C TRP A 97 -9.88 0.45 -4.34
N GLY A 98 -9.81 1.43 -5.24
CA GLY A 98 -10.63 1.46 -6.45
C GLY A 98 -10.39 0.23 -7.34
N LEU A 99 -9.12 -0.13 -7.55
CA LEU A 99 -8.74 -1.33 -8.29
C LEU A 99 -9.16 -2.62 -7.58
N ALA A 100 -8.99 -2.69 -6.26
CA ALA A 100 -9.40 -3.84 -5.46
C ALA A 100 -10.93 -4.06 -5.54
N LEU A 101 -11.72 -3.00 -5.41
CA LEU A 101 -13.18 -3.06 -5.56
C LEU A 101 -13.56 -3.45 -7.00
N ALA A 102 -12.95 -2.83 -8.00
CA ALA A 102 -13.19 -3.19 -9.40
C ALA A 102 -12.89 -4.68 -9.67
N ALA A 103 -11.82 -5.22 -9.08
CA ALA A 103 -11.47 -6.64 -9.19
C ALA A 103 -12.55 -7.55 -8.59
N ILE A 104 -13.16 -7.17 -7.47
CA ILE A 104 -14.23 -7.93 -6.79
C ILE A 104 -15.50 -8.01 -7.66
N PHE A 105 -15.79 -6.96 -8.44
CA PHE A 105 -17.00 -6.90 -9.28
C PHE A 105 -16.77 -7.39 -10.71
N ALA A 106 -15.54 -7.39 -11.22
CA ALA A 106 -15.21 -7.77 -12.60
C ALA A 106 -15.61 -9.20 -13.00
N GLY A 107 -15.84 -10.09 -12.03
CA GLY A 107 -16.25 -11.49 -12.26
C GLY A 107 -17.73 -11.79 -12.04
N ARG A 108 -18.56 -10.81 -11.66
CA ARG A 108 -19.98 -11.06 -11.33
C ARG A 108 -20.83 -10.88 -12.59
N ALA A 109 -21.48 -11.96 -13.04
CA ALA A 109 -22.53 -11.87 -14.05
C ALA A 109 -23.71 -11.05 -13.48
N PRO A 110 -24.32 -10.14 -14.26
CA PRO A 110 -25.45 -9.35 -13.77
C PRO A 110 -26.60 -10.30 -13.39
N ALA A 111 -26.98 -10.27 -12.11
CA ALA A 111 -28.05 -11.10 -11.54
C ALA A 111 -29.43 -10.89 -12.22
N ALA A 112 -29.56 -9.86 -13.06
CA ALA A 112 -30.79 -9.47 -13.73
C ALA A 112 -31.19 -10.35 -14.93
N ALA A 113 -30.30 -11.21 -15.44
CA ALA A 113 -30.61 -12.08 -16.59
C ALA A 113 -31.35 -13.39 -16.19
N ALA A 114 -31.70 -13.56 -14.92
CA ALA A 114 -32.33 -14.77 -14.37
C ALA A 114 -33.82 -14.59 -14.04
N ARG A 115 -34.57 -13.85 -14.87
CA ARG A 115 -36.03 -13.91 -14.87
C ARG A 115 -36.52 -14.36 -16.25
N PRO A 116 -37.16 -15.55 -16.36
CA PRO A 116 -37.74 -16.04 -17.61
C PRO A 116 -38.95 -15.19 -18.04
#